data_AF-A0A7C2ASX8-F1
#
_entry.id   AF-A0A7C2ASX8-F1
#
_cell.length_a   1.000
_cell.length_b   1.000
_cell.length_c   1.000
_cell.angle_alpha   90.00
_cell.angle_beta   90.00
_cell.angle_gamma   90.00
#
_symmetry.space_group_name_H-M   'P 1'
#
loop_
_entity.id
_entity.type
_entity.pdbx_description
1 polymer ?
#
loop_
_entity_poly.entity_id
_entity_poly.type
_entity_poly.pdbx_seq_one_letter_code
_entity_poly.pdbx_strand_id
1 'polypeptide(L)' 'MPSITIELPDRIFEIVKQRAEDLKTTPEAYIVTNLNLLFGPCIYDRSKWLKNMPNPDDYSVPWG' A
#
# COMPACT_ATOMS: atom_id res chain seq x y z
N MET A 1 13.11 -7.57 16.07
CA MET A 1 12.00 -7.05 15.26
C MET A 1 11.07 -6.28 16.18
N PRO A 2 10.66 -5.06 15.83
CA PRO A 2 9.58 -4.40 16.57
C PRO A 2 8.29 -5.22 16.42
N SER A 3 7.60 -5.46 17.53
CA SER A 3 6.28 -6.08 17.55
C SER A 3 5.24 -5.03 17.94
N ILE A 4 4.03 -5.19 17.40
CA ILE A 4 2.91 -4.28 17.65
C ILE A 4 1.71 -5.17 17.98
N THR A 5 1.00 -4.81 19.05
CA THR A 5 -0.28 -5.44 19.40
C THR A 5 -1.40 -4.49 18.99
N ILE A 6 -2.41 -5.01 18.31
CA ILE A 6 -3.59 -4.26 17.89
C ILE A 6 -4.84 -4.96 18.41
N GLU A 7 -5.79 -4.20 18.92
CA GLU A 7 -7.11 -4.70 19.30
C GLU A 7 -8.05 -4.54 18.10
N LEU A 8 -8.64 -5.65 17.66
CA LEU A 8 -9.57 -5.69 16.54
C LEU A 8 -10.91 -6.25 16.99
N PRO A 9 -12.04 -5.67 16.57
CA PRO A 9 -13.35 -6.29 16.78
C PRO A 9 -13.41 -7.66 16.10
N ASP A 10 -14.04 -8.65 16.74
CA ASP A 10 -14.11 -10.03 16.26
C ASP A 10 -14.59 -10.13 14.81
N ARG A 11 -15.65 -9.39 14.46
CA ARG A 11 -16.20 -9.37 13.10
C ARG A 11 -15.18 -8.93 12.05
N ILE A 12 -14.31 -7.98 12.39
CA ILE A 12 -13.26 -7.51 11.48
C ILE A 12 -12.17 -8.56 11.35
N PHE A 13 -11.80 -9.21 12.45
CA PHE A 13 -10.80 -10.27 12.44
C PHE A 13 -11.24 -11.48 11.60
N GLU A 14 -12.52 -11.86 11.65
CA GLU A 14 -13.05 -12.93 10.80
C GLU A 14 -12.99 -12.59 9.31
N ILE A 15 -13.26 -11.35 8.93
CA ILE A 15 -13.10 -10.89 7.54
C ILE A 15 -11.61 -10.97 7.13
N VAL A 16 -10.71 -10.53 8.01
CA VAL A 16 -9.26 -10.59 7.77
C VAL A 16 -8.79 -12.03 7.55
N LYS A 17 -9.25 -12.97 8.38
CA LYS A 17 -8.93 -14.40 8.21
C LYS A 17 -9.38 -14.92 6.87
N GLN A 18 -10.64 -14.67 6.50
CA GLN A 18 -11.18 -15.13 5.22
C GLN A 18 -10.37 -14.58 4.03
N ARG A 19 -10.00 -13.30 4.07
CA ARG A 19 -9.16 -12.70 3.01
C ARG A 19 -7.75 -13.24 2.98
N ALA A 20 -7.17 -13.54 4.14
CA ALA A 20 -5.86 -14.16 4.22
C ALA A 20 -5.89 -15.57 3.61
N GLU A 21 -6.94 -16.35 3.85
CA GLU A 21 -7.16 -17.65 3.25
C GLU A 21 -7.29 -17.57 1.72
N ASP A 22 -8.13 -16.66 1.21
CA ASP A 22 -8.31 -16.40 -0.23
C ASP A 22 -6.96 -16.13 -0.93
N LEU A 23 -6.08 -15.38 -0.25
CA LEU A 23 -4.76 -14.95 -0.76
C LEU A 23 -3.63 -15.90 -0.36
N LYS A 24 -3.93 -17.03 0.29
CA LYS A 24 -2.96 -18.03 0.76
C LYS A 24 -1.83 -17.41 1.61
N THR A 25 -2.19 -16.51 2.51
CA THR A 25 -1.28 -15.79 3.41
C THR A 25 -1.75 -15.86 4.86
N THR A 26 -1.02 -15.26 5.80
CA THR A 26 -1.46 -15.18 7.21
C THR A 26 -2.26 -13.90 7.46
N PRO A 27 -3.16 -13.88 8.46
CA PRO A 27 -3.88 -12.67 8.88
C PRO A 27 -2.95 -11.48 9.14
N GLU A 28 -1.80 -11.72 9.79
CA GLU A 28 -0.81 -10.70 10.13
C GLU A 28 -0.15 -10.13 8.87
N ALA A 29 0.25 -11.00 7.94
CA ALA A 29 0.84 -10.58 6.67
C ALA A 29 -0.16 -9.77 5.84
N TYR A 30 -1.44 -10.15 5.84
CA TYR A 30 -2.50 -9.40 5.19
C TYR A 30 -2.68 -8.01 5.82
N ILE A 31 -2.74 -7.92 7.14
CA ILE A 31 -2.86 -6.63 7.86
C ILE A 31 -1.66 -5.73 7.55
N VAL A 32 -0.44 -6.24 7.66
CA VAL A 32 0.79 -5.47 7.39
C VAL A 32 0.82 -4.98 5.93
N THR A 33 0.45 -5.84 4.97
CA THR A 33 0.41 -5.47 3.55
C THR A 33 -0.59 -4.33 3.30
N ASN A 34 -1.77 -4.39 3.91
CA ASN A 34 -2.76 -3.33 3.77
C ASN A 34 -2.32 -2.03 4.47
N LEU A 35 -1.70 -2.12 5.65
CA LEU A 35 -1.14 -0.94 6.33
C LEU A 35 -0.04 -0.29 5.49
N ASN A 36 0.82 -1.09 4.85
CA ASN A 36 1.82 -0.59 3.92
C ASN A 36 1.20 0.05 2.67
N LEU A 37 0.07 -0.46 2.18
CA LEU A 37 -0.61 0.16 1.04
C LEU A 37 -1.23 1.52 1.42
N LEU A 38 -1.81 1.62 2.61
CA LEU A 38 -2.54 2.82 3.07
C LEU A 38 -1.61 3.91 3.62
N PHE A 39 -0.59 3.51 4.36
CA PHE A 39 0.30 4.42 5.09
C PHE A 39 1.75 4.31 4.65
N GLY A 40 2.10 3.34 3.82
CA GLY A 40 3.43 3.27 3.25
C GLY A 40 3.68 4.49 2.37
N PRO A 41 4.93 4.94 2.29
CA PRO A 41 5.27 6.02 1.38
C PRO A 41 5.01 5.54 -0.05
N CYS A 42 4.03 6.14 -0.72
CA CYS A 42 3.90 6.03 -2.17
C CYS A 42 5.08 6.75 -2.81
N ILE A 43 6.24 6.08 -2.88
CA ILE A 43 7.37 6.55 -3.65
C ILE A 43 7.03 6.26 -5.11
N TYR A 44 6.37 7.20 -5.74
CA TYR A 44 6.26 7.20 -7.19
C TYR A 44 7.67 7.34 -7.74
N ASP A 45 8.15 6.30 -8.41
CA ASP A 45 9.39 6.38 -9.18
C ASP A 45 9.16 7.34 -10.36
N ARG A 46 9.40 8.62 -10.09
CA ARG A 46 9.27 9.70 -11.05
C ARG A 46 10.28 9.57 -12.19
N SER A 47 11.31 8.72 -12.05
CA SER A 47 12.26 8.46 -13.13
C SER A 47 11.61 7.80 -14.36
N LYS A 48 10.43 7.18 -14.22
CA LYS A 48 9.67 6.65 -15.36
C LYS A 48 8.84 7.71 -16.10
N TRP A 49 8.49 8.81 -15.43
CA TRP A 49 7.56 9.83 -15.94
C TRP A 49 8.27 11.13 -16.34
N LEU A 50 9.42 11.44 -15.70
CA LEU A 50 10.16 12.69 -15.88
C LEU A 50 11.47 12.54 -16.65
N LYS A 51 11.86 11.31 -17.07
CA LYS A 51 13.17 11.06 -17.69
C LYS A 51 13.43 11.86 -18.97
N ASN A 52 12.38 12.29 -19.66
CA ASN A 52 12.45 12.98 -20.95
C ASN A 52 11.66 14.31 -20.97
N MET A 53 11.28 14.86 -19.80
CA MET A 53 10.59 16.15 -19.79
C MET A 53 11.60 17.30 -19.97
N PRO A 54 11.38 18.22 -20.94
CA PRO A 54 12.26 19.36 -21.16
C PRO A 54 12.36 20.30 -19.95
N ASN A 55 11.36 20.28 -19.07
CA ASN A 55 11.31 21.05 -17.84
C ASN A 55 10.93 20.14 -16.65
N PRO A 56 11.88 19.74 -15.80
CA PRO A 56 11.64 18.82 -14.70
C PRO A 56 10.78 19.41 -13.57
N ASP A 57 10.57 20.73 -13.56
CA ASP A 57 9.73 21.44 -12.59
C ASP A 57 8.28 21.66 -13.06
N ASP A 58 7.95 21.27 -14.30
CA ASP A 58 6.59 21.37 -14.83
C ASP A 58 5.80 20.09 -14.53
N TYR A 59 4.89 20.19 -13.57
CA TYR A 59 3.97 19.12 -13.17
C TYR A 59 2.66 19.13 -13.96
N SER A 60 2.53 19.99 -14.98
CA SER A 60 1.35 20.01 -15.83
C SER A 60 1.46 18.95 -16.92
N VAL A 61 0.43 18.10 -17.04
CA VAL A 61 0.28 17.17 -18.16
C VAL A 61 -0.67 17.84 -19.16
N PRO A 62 -0.31 18.00 -20.45
CA PRO A 62 -1.26 18.52 -21.44
C PRO A 62 -2.47 17.59 -21.50
N TRP A 63 -3.66 18.16 -21.40
CA TRP A 63 -4.90 17.42 -21.63
C TRP A 63 -4.97 17.08 -23.12
N GLY A 64 -4.83 15.80 -23.46
CA GLY A 64 -4.82 15.27 -24.82
C GLY A 64 -5.76 14.09 -24.96
#